data_AF-A0AAD2HNI9-F1
#
_entry.id   AF-A0AAD2HNI9-F1
#
_cell.length_a   1.000
_cell.length_b   1.000
_cell.length_c   1.000
_cell.angle_alpha   90.00
_cell.angle_beta   90.00
_cell.angle_gamma   90.00
#
_symmetry.space_group_name_H-M   'P 1'
#
loop_
_entity.id
_entity.type
_entity.pdbx_description
1 polymer ?
#
loop_
_entity_poly.entity_id
_entity_poly.type
_entity_poly.pdbx_seq_one_letter_code
_entity_poly.pdbx_strand_id
1 'polypeptide(L)'
;SSSSKAARSLPKRATATTPPPWSGARPVPRTEGVASETKTKVIEEDAQDPHFLSKLSQLGQVKVDHNMQTTRPATVASQMYKTRVQSETDAESPTPIRNRMPAPRLSLLLDQRKSVKTRRDMEFLAARYGLDLDMLDAVAKFVNTPSVQQSDMARSVGAADHKQILRAVWVEPTLKG
;
A
#
# COMPACT_ATOMS: atom_id res chain seq x y z
N SER A 1 5.07 -28.42 28.93
CA SER A 1 5.75 -28.67 27.64
C SER A 1 6.50 -27.41 27.22
N SER A 2 7.82 -27.56 27.01
CA SER A 2 8.81 -26.49 26.88
C SER A 2 8.88 -25.97 25.43
N SER A 3 8.91 -24.64 25.25
CA SER A 3 9.02 -23.97 23.95
C SER A 3 10.45 -23.48 23.73
N SER A 4 11.16 -24.11 22.78
CA SER A 4 12.56 -23.82 22.45
C SER A 4 12.67 -22.53 21.61
N LYS A 5 13.35 -21.52 22.15
CA LYS A 5 13.67 -20.27 21.44
C LYS A 5 14.72 -20.52 20.35
N ALA A 6 14.37 -20.24 19.10
CA ALA A 6 15.33 -20.21 18.00
C ALA A 6 16.24 -18.96 18.14
N ALA A 7 17.51 -19.19 18.49
CA ALA A 7 18.52 -18.14 18.52
C ALA A 7 18.93 -17.76 17.08
N ARG A 8 18.67 -16.51 16.69
CA ARG A 8 19.12 -15.96 15.40
C ARG A 8 20.62 -15.70 15.44
N SER A 9 21.38 -16.45 14.64
CA SER A 9 22.81 -16.23 14.41
C SER A 9 23.01 -15.15 13.34
N LEU A 10 23.79 -14.11 13.65
CA LEU A 10 24.23 -13.10 12.68
C LEU A 10 25.34 -13.70 11.78
N PRO A 11 25.40 -13.33 10.49
CA PRO A 11 26.46 -13.81 9.60
C PRO A 11 27.82 -13.30 10.09
N LYS A 12 28.75 -14.23 10.33
CA LYS A 12 30.15 -13.92 10.65
C LYS A 12 30.79 -13.23 9.45
N ARG A 13 31.36 -12.04 9.70
CA ARG A 13 32.17 -11.28 8.74
C ARG A 13 33.31 -12.16 8.25
N ALA A 14 33.30 -12.54 6.97
CA ALA A 14 34.45 -13.15 6.34
C ALA A 14 35.62 -12.15 6.41
N THR A 15 36.70 -12.54 7.07
CA THR A 15 37.99 -11.85 7.03
C THR A 15 38.59 -12.06 5.64
N ALA A 16 38.13 -11.27 4.67
CA ALA A 16 38.78 -11.18 3.38
C ALA A 16 40.15 -10.52 3.59
N THR A 17 41.21 -11.32 3.47
CA THR A 17 42.62 -10.92 3.56
C THR A 17 43.06 -9.97 2.43
N THR A 18 42.19 -9.73 1.45
CA THR A 18 42.49 -8.85 0.32
C THR A 18 41.52 -7.67 0.35
N PRO A 19 42.01 -6.46 0.65
CA PRO A 19 41.14 -5.30 0.64
C PRO A 19 40.83 -4.93 -0.83
N PRO A 20 39.60 -4.49 -1.13
CA PRO A 20 39.14 -4.23 -2.49
C PRO A 20 39.97 -3.11 -3.15
N PRO A 21 40.13 -3.08 -4.48
CA PRO A 21 41.09 -2.22 -5.19
C PRO A 21 40.87 -0.70 -5.05
N TRP A 22 39.77 -0.27 -4.43
CA TRP A 22 39.50 1.12 -4.08
C TRP A 22 40.05 1.52 -2.71
N SER A 23 40.50 0.56 -1.89
CA SER A 23 41.17 0.85 -0.63
C SER A 23 42.61 1.28 -0.91
N GLY A 24 42.84 2.59 -1.03
CA GLY A 24 44.18 3.14 -1.00
C GLY A 24 44.90 2.77 0.30
N ALA A 25 46.24 2.71 0.26
CA ALA A 25 47.07 2.50 1.43
C ALA A 25 46.75 3.59 2.47
N ARG A 26 46.36 3.20 3.69
CA ARG A 26 46.17 4.15 4.79
C ARG A 26 47.53 4.75 5.15
N PRO A 27 47.74 6.07 5.05
CA PRO A 27 48.90 6.69 5.64
C PRO A 27 48.85 6.50 7.16
N VAL A 28 49.99 6.13 7.75
CA VAL A 28 50.20 6.11 9.19
C VAL A 28 49.87 7.50 9.74
N PRO A 29 49.05 7.63 10.81
CA PRO A 29 48.64 8.95 11.27
C PRO A 29 49.84 9.69 11.84
N ARG A 30 50.29 10.74 11.14
CA ARG A 30 51.09 11.80 11.75
C ARG A 30 50.15 12.55 12.68
N THR A 31 50.40 12.45 13.98
CA THR A 31 49.66 13.19 15.01
C THR A 31 50.13 14.65 15.02
N GLU A 32 49.74 15.40 14.01
CA GLU A 32 49.70 16.86 14.08
C GLU A 32 48.25 17.24 13.76
N GLY A 33 47.56 17.84 14.74
CA GLY A 33 46.19 18.29 14.59
C GLY A 33 46.13 19.47 13.63
N VAL A 34 46.05 19.20 12.33
CA VAL A 34 45.88 20.23 11.29
C VAL A 34 44.40 20.60 11.08
N ALA A 35 43.49 20.03 11.88
CA ALA A 35 42.07 20.35 11.85
C ALA A 35 41.81 21.64 12.64
N SER A 36 41.51 22.72 11.94
CA SER A 36 41.05 23.99 12.51
C SER A 36 39.57 24.19 12.17
N GLU A 37 38.80 24.73 13.12
CA GLU A 37 37.39 25.12 12.89
C GLU A 37 37.28 26.30 11.91
N THR A 38 38.36 27.06 11.72
CA THR A 38 38.41 28.20 10.80
C THR A 38 39.29 27.89 9.59
N LYS A 39 38.80 28.26 8.41
CA LYS A 39 39.49 28.03 7.13
C LYS A 39 40.78 28.86 7.09
N THR A 40 41.87 28.20 7.45
CA THR A 40 43.20 28.82 7.54
C THR A 40 43.89 28.72 6.18
N LYS A 41 44.83 29.61 5.85
CA LYS A 41 45.51 29.62 4.53
C LYS A 41 46.10 28.27 4.11
N VAL A 42 46.65 27.51 5.07
CA VAL A 42 47.18 26.15 4.84
C VAL A 42 46.08 25.17 4.39
N ILE A 43 44.87 25.31 4.93
CA ILE A 43 43.69 24.51 4.54
C ILE A 43 43.19 24.97 3.15
N GLU A 44 43.30 26.25 2.81
CA GLU A 44 42.93 26.73 1.47
C GLU A 44 43.87 26.22 0.38
N GLU A 45 45.17 26.14 0.67
CA GLU A 45 46.17 25.62 -0.25
C GLU A 45 46.04 24.10 -0.43
N ASP A 46 45.83 23.33 0.66
CA ASP A 46 45.61 21.88 0.59
C ASP A 46 44.26 21.50 -0.06
N ALA A 47 43.23 22.35 0.10
CA ALA A 47 41.93 22.15 -0.56
C ALA A 47 41.96 22.38 -2.07
N GLN A 48 43.00 23.04 -2.60
CA GLN A 48 43.21 23.22 -4.04
C GLN A 48 44.01 22.05 -4.61
N ASP A 49 43.49 20.82 -4.53
CA ASP A 49 44.14 19.66 -5.17
C ASP A 49 43.86 19.66 -6.68
N PRO A 50 44.86 20.01 -7.54
CA PRO A 50 44.67 20.03 -8.99
C PRO A 50 44.50 18.61 -9.55
N HIS A 51 45.05 17.60 -8.89
CA HIS A 51 44.87 16.20 -9.29
C HIS A 51 43.45 15.72 -9.02
N PHE A 52 42.84 16.13 -7.90
CA PHE A 52 41.45 15.83 -7.61
C PHE A 52 40.49 16.46 -8.62
N LEU A 53 40.67 17.75 -8.96
CA LEU A 53 39.86 18.43 -9.97
C LEU A 53 40.00 17.82 -11.36
N SER A 54 41.22 17.41 -11.75
CA SER A 54 41.45 16.72 -13.03
C SER A 54 40.78 15.34 -13.12
N LYS A 55 40.73 14.60 -12.01
CA LYS A 55 40.04 13.30 -11.96
C LYS A 55 38.53 13.48 -11.99
N LEU A 56 37.99 14.48 -11.28
CA LEU A 56 36.56 14.80 -11.34
C LEU A 56 36.10 15.19 -12.75
N SER A 57 36.90 15.98 -13.47
CA SER A 57 36.57 16.32 -14.86
C SER A 57 36.67 15.13 -15.81
N GLN A 58 37.58 14.19 -15.57
CA GLN A 58 37.70 12.94 -16.33
C GLN A 58 36.55 11.96 -16.09
N LEU A 59 36.02 11.87 -14.86
CA LEU A 59 34.91 10.96 -14.55
C LEU A 59 33.59 11.37 -15.23
N GLY A 60 33.40 12.67 -15.52
CA GLY A 60 32.18 13.18 -16.15
C GLY A 60 30.92 12.95 -15.32
N GLN A 61 29.76 13.43 -15.81
CA GLN A 61 28.49 13.07 -15.18
C GLN A 61 28.20 11.58 -15.38
N VAL A 62 28.00 10.86 -14.28
CA VAL A 62 27.57 9.46 -14.31
C VAL A 62 26.16 9.40 -14.89
N LYS A 63 26.04 8.80 -16.08
CA LYS A 63 24.74 8.48 -16.68
C LYS A 63 24.19 7.25 -15.95
N VAL A 64 23.17 7.49 -15.13
CA VAL A 64 22.35 6.41 -14.58
C VAL A 64 21.17 6.24 -15.52
N ASP A 65 21.01 5.05 -16.10
CA ASP A 65 19.83 4.70 -16.87
C ASP A 65 18.64 4.57 -15.91
N HIS A 66 17.85 5.64 -15.81
CA HIS A 66 16.68 5.68 -14.95
C HIS A 66 15.52 4.93 -15.63
N ASN A 67 15.54 3.59 -15.57
CA ASN A 67 14.37 2.76 -15.87
C ASN A 67 13.33 2.75 -14.74
N MET A 68 13.51 3.58 -13.71
CA MET A 68 12.52 3.75 -12.65
C MET A 68 11.42 4.71 -13.11
N GLN A 69 10.20 4.17 -13.25
CA GLN A 69 8.99 4.98 -13.37
C GLN A 69 9.01 6.04 -12.25
N THR A 70 9.11 7.31 -12.63
CA THR A 70 8.99 8.41 -11.68
C THR A 70 7.59 8.37 -11.10
N THR A 71 7.44 7.78 -9.92
CA THR A 71 6.21 7.86 -9.14
C THR A 71 6.05 9.31 -8.74
N ARG A 72 5.17 10.04 -9.42
CA ARG A 72 4.87 11.45 -9.10
C ARG A 72 3.84 11.46 -7.97
N PRO A 73 4.22 11.66 -6.69
CA PRO A 73 3.28 11.50 -5.58
C PRO A 73 2.19 12.57 -5.62
N ALA A 74 2.52 13.75 -6.18
CA ALA A 74 1.58 14.85 -6.40
C ALA A 74 0.41 14.46 -7.32
N THR A 75 0.62 13.61 -8.34
CA THR A 75 -0.48 13.21 -9.23
C THR A 75 -1.45 12.28 -8.52
N VAL A 76 -0.94 11.33 -7.74
CA VAL A 76 -1.76 10.40 -6.95
C VAL A 76 -2.59 11.15 -5.90
N ALA A 77 -1.97 12.06 -5.15
CA ALA A 77 -2.68 12.88 -4.18
C ALA A 77 -3.77 13.74 -4.84
N SER A 78 -3.46 14.42 -5.95
CA SER A 78 -4.44 15.22 -6.69
C SER A 78 -5.63 14.40 -7.20
N GLN A 79 -5.38 13.16 -7.62
CA GLN A 79 -6.41 12.26 -8.08
C GLN A 79 -7.30 11.81 -6.92
N MET A 80 -6.74 11.50 -5.75
CA MET A 80 -7.53 11.17 -4.55
C MET A 80 -8.46 12.33 -4.15
N TYR A 81 -7.98 13.58 -4.17
CA TYR A 81 -8.83 14.74 -3.88
C TYR A 81 -9.95 14.88 -4.90
N LYS A 82 -9.65 14.77 -6.20
CA LYS A 82 -10.67 14.82 -7.26
C LYS A 82 -11.73 13.74 -7.10
N THR A 83 -11.33 12.51 -6.79
CA THR A 83 -12.25 11.39 -6.55
C THR A 83 -13.15 11.64 -5.35
N ARG A 84 -12.60 12.19 -4.25
CA ARG A 84 -13.39 12.54 -3.06
C ARG A 84 -14.42 13.62 -3.39
N VAL A 85 -14.00 14.73 -4.01
CA VAL A 85 -14.91 15.82 -4.40
C VAL A 85 -16.01 15.31 -5.31
N GLN A 86 -15.68 14.50 -6.31
CA GLN A 86 -16.68 13.91 -7.19
C GLN A 86 -17.66 12.99 -6.45
N SER A 87 -17.19 12.23 -5.47
CA SER A 87 -18.04 11.34 -4.68
C SER A 87 -19.00 12.12 -3.78
N GLU A 88 -18.56 13.26 -3.24
CA GLU A 88 -19.39 14.19 -2.47
C GLU A 88 -20.46 14.83 -3.36
N THR A 89 -20.09 15.33 -4.55
CA THR A 89 -21.06 15.89 -5.50
C THR A 89 -22.07 14.84 -6.01
N ASP A 90 -21.62 13.62 -6.27
CA ASP A 90 -22.50 12.53 -6.71
C ASP A 90 -23.46 12.12 -5.59
N ALA A 91 -23.04 12.19 -4.32
CA ALA A 91 -23.88 11.91 -3.15
C ALA A 91 -24.90 13.02 -2.86
N GLU A 92 -24.56 14.27 -3.13
CA GLU A 92 -25.47 15.43 -3.01
C GLU A 92 -26.46 15.54 -4.17
N SER A 93 -26.21 14.84 -5.29
CA SER A 93 -27.08 14.92 -6.46
C SER A 93 -28.49 14.37 -6.17
N PRO A 94 -29.56 15.12 -6.50
CA PRO A 94 -30.94 14.68 -6.27
C PRO A 94 -31.40 13.60 -7.27
N THR A 95 -30.71 13.50 -8.42
CA THR A 95 -31.01 12.53 -9.46
C THR A 95 -30.02 11.37 -9.40
N PRO A 96 -30.50 10.11 -9.36
CA PRO A 96 -29.60 8.97 -9.38
C PRO A 96 -28.81 8.93 -10.69
N ILE A 97 -27.48 8.96 -10.59
CA ILE A 97 -26.60 8.76 -11.75
C ILE A 97 -26.56 7.27 -12.08
N ARG A 98 -26.89 6.90 -13.32
CA ARG A 98 -26.89 5.50 -13.76
C ARG A 98 -25.53 4.85 -13.52
N ASN A 99 -25.53 3.63 -12.99
CA ASN A 99 -24.33 2.86 -12.65
C ASN A 99 -23.38 3.52 -11.64
N ARG A 100 -23.84 4.51 -10.88
CA ARG A 100 -23.06 5.13 -9.80
C ARG A 100 -23.90 5.26 -8.54
N MET A 101 -23.33 4.83 -7.42
CA MET A 101 -24.00 4.93 -6.14
C MET A 101 -23.00 4.95 -4.99
N PRO A 102 -23.34 5.57 -3.85
CA PRO A 102 -22.49 5.56 -2.68
C PRO A 102 -22.40 4.14 -2.07
N ALA A 103 -21.26 3.83 -1.46
CA ALA A 103 -20.96 2.50 -0.92
C ALA A 103 -22.04 1.93 0.04
N PRO A 104 -22.67 2.71 0.94
CA PRO A 104 -23.74 2.20 1.80
C PRO A 104 -24.99 1.75 1.01
N ARG A 105 -25.25 2.37 -0.13
CA ARG A 105 -26.39 2.00 -0.97
C ARG A 105 -26.08 0.75 -1.80
N LEU A 106 -24.81 0.59 -2.21
CA LEU A 106 -24.32 -0.64 -2.83
C LEU A 106 -24.37 -1.82 -1.86
N SER A 107 -24.00 -1.64 -0.59
CA SER A 107 -24.08 -2.73 0.40
C SER A 107 -25.51 -3.20 0.64
N LEU A 108 -26.48 -2.28 0.70
CA LEU A 108 -27.91 -2.59 0.78
C LEU A 108 -28.39 -3.38 -0.45
N LEU A 109 -27.97 -2.97 -1.65
CA LEU A 109 -28.29 -3.67 -2.89
C LEU A 109 -27.75 -5.09 -2.87
N LEU A 110 -26.46 -5.27 -2.55
CA LEU A 110 -25.80 -6.57 -2.51
C LEU A 110 -26.41 -7.49 -1.44
N ASP A 111 -26.89 -6.93 -0.33
CA ASP A 111 -27.61 -7.70 0.68
C ASP A 111 -28.99 -8.14 0.19
N GLN A 112 -29.75 -7.25 -0.45
CA GLN A 112 -31.03 -7.61 -1.09
C GLN A 112 -30.86 -8.65 -2.19
N ARG A 113 -29.77 -8.56 -2.97
CA ARG A 113 -29.42 -9.52 -4.02
C ARG A 113 -29.37 -10.95 -3.50
N LYS A 114 -28.94 -11.19 -2.26
CA LYS A 114 -28.87 -12.55 -1.68
C LYS A 114 -30.23 -13.24 -1.56
N SER A 115 -31.31 -12.46 -1.49
CA SER A 115 -32.68 -13.00 -1.37
C SER A 115 -33.35 -13.28 -2.71
N VAL A 116 -32.74 -12.85 -3.82
CA VAL A 116 -33.25 -13.01 -5.17
C VAL A 116 -33.12 -14.45 -5.66
N LYS A 117 -34.19 -14.98 -6.26
CA LYS A 117 -34.28 -16.38 -6.74
C LYS A 117 -34.39 -16.52 -8.26
N THR A 118 -34.87 -15.48 -8.95
CA THR A 118 -35.07 -15.51 -10.40
C THR A 118 -34.31 -14.40 -11.10
N ARG A 119 -34.03 -14.58 -12.40
CA ARG A 119 -33.34 -13.55 -13.21
C ARG A 119 -34.18 -12.27 -13.36
N ARG A 120 -35.50 -12.40 -13.50
CA ARG A 120 -36.41 -11.24 -13.60
C ARG A 120 -36.39 -10.39 -12.33
N ASP A 121 -36.35 -11.03 -11.18
CA ASP A 121 -36.24 -10.32 -9.90
C ASP A 121 -34.91 -9.56 -9.79
N MET A 122 -33.83 -10.10 -10.38
CA MET A 122 -32.54 -9.42 -10.45
C MET A 122 -32.59 -8.18 -11.37
N GLU A 123 -33.23 -8.29 -12.53
CA GLU A 123 -33.44 -7.16 -13.45
C GLU A 123 -34.25 -6.05 -12.77
N PHE A 124 -35.32 -6.41 -12.06
CA PHE A 124 -36.14 -5.46 -11.31
C PHE A 124 -35.33 -4.78 -10.18
N LEU A 125 -34.52 -5.56 -9.45
CA LEU A 125 -33.64 -5.02 -8.41
C LEU A 125 -32.64 -4.03 -9.01
N ALA A 126 -31.96 -4.40 -10.10
CA ALA A 126 -30.99 -3.54 -10.77
C ALA A 126 -31.64 -2.22 -11.24
N ALA A 127 -32.80 -2.29 -11.89
CA ALA A 127 -33.55 -1.12 -12.34
C ALA A 127 -33.95 -0.19 -11.20
N ARG A 128 -34.39 -0.74 -10.06
CA ARG A 128 -34.76 0.06 -8.86
C ARG A 128 -33.60 0.90 -8.32
N TYR A 129 -32.37 0.41 -8.46
CA TYR A 129 -31.18 1.11 -8.02
C TYR A 129 -30.46 1.88 -9.14
N GLY A 130 -31.00 1.90 -10.36
CA GLY A 130 -30.41 2.58 -11.51
C GLY A 130 -29.13 1.92 -12.02
N LEU A 131 -29.02 0.60 -11.88
CA LEU A 131 -27.89 -0.22 -12.33
C LEU A 131 -28.29 -1.10 -13.51
N ASP A 132 -27.32 -1.34 -14.39
CA ASP A 132 -27.44 -2.31 -15.46
C ASP A 132 -27.17 -3.72 -14.94
N LEU A 133 -27.89 -4.70 -15.47
CA LEU A 133 -27.74 -6.10 -15.08
C LEU A 133 -26.28 -6.57 -15.24
N ASP A 134 -25.66 -6.27 -16.38
CA ASP A 134 -24.29 -6.68 -16.68
C ASP A 134 -23.29 -6.06 -15.70
N MET A 135 -23.54 -4.81 -15.29
CA MET A 135 -22.70 -4.12 -14.30
C MET A 135 -22.88 -4.72 -12.91
N LEU A 136 -24.11 -5.05 -12.53
CA LEU A 136 -24.40 -5.72 -11.27
C LEU A 136 -23.70 -7.09 -11.20
N ASP A 137 -23.74 -7.86 -12.28
CA ASP A 137 -23.04 -9.15 -12.37
C ASP A 137 -21.52 -8.99 -12.35
N ALA A 138 -20.98 -7.96 -13.00
CA ALA A 138 -19.55 -7.66 -12.95
C ALA A 138 -19.07 -7.30 -11.54
N VAL A 139 -19.82 -6.46 -10.81
CA VAL A 139 -19.49 -6.07 -9.44
C VAL A 139 -19.63 -7.25 -8.48
N ALA A 140 -20.67 -8.06 -8.64
CA ALA A 140 -20.93 -9.20 -7.78
C ALA A 140 -19.85 -10.28 -7.83
N LYS A 141 -19.05 -10.35 -8.91
CA LYS A 141 -17.87 -11.24 -9.00
C LYS A 141 -16.75 -10.87 -8.03
N PHE A 142 -16.63 -9.60 -7.67
CA PHE A 142 -15.52 -9.08 -6.87
C PHE A 142 -15.94 -8.61 -5.48
N VAL A 143 -17.20 -8.19 -5.33
CA VAL A 143 -17.69 -7.57 -4.10
C VAL A 143 -18.98 -8.26 -3.66
N ASN A 144 -19.02 -8.68 -2.40
CA ASN A 144 -20.19 -9.21 -1.74
C ASN A 144 -20.28 -8.64 -0.30
N THR A 145 -21.44 -8.76 0.33
CA THR A 145 -21.63 -8.41 1.74
C THR A 145 -21.67 -9.69 2.58
N PRO A 146 -21.07 -9.72 3.78
CA PRO A 146 -21.14 -10.88 4.65
C PRO A 146 -22.58 -11.07 5.17
N SER A 147 -22.97 -12.31 5.40
CA SER A 147 -24.21 -12.69 6.09
C SER A 147 -23.89 -13.46 7.36
N VAL A 148 -24.84 -13.54 8.29
CA VAL A 148 -24.64 -14.24 9.57
C VAL A 148 -25.33 -15.60 9.53
N GLN A 149 -24.58 -16.66 9.81
CA GLN A 149 -25.14 -18.00 9.97
C GLN A 149 -25.61 -18.17 11.43
N GLN A 150 -26.93 -18.17 11.63
CA GLN A 150 -27.53 -18.26 12.97
C GLN A 150 -27.36 -19.62 13.65
N SER A 151 -27.06 -20.69 12.90
CA SER A 151 -26.93 -22.05 13.44
C SER A 151 -25.67 -22.26 14.28
N ASP A 152 -24.69 -21.36 14.21
CA ASP A 152 -23.36 -21.50 14.84
C ASP A 152 -23.14 -20.40 15.90
N MET A 153 -24.14 -20.20 16.76
CA MET A 153 -24.11 -19.18 17.82
C MET A 153 -23.38 -19.70 19.06
N ALA A 154 -22.14 -19.24 19.28
CA ALA A 154 -21.44 -19.46 20.53
C ALA A 154 -21.76 -18.32 21.52
N ARG A 155 -22.56 -18.62 22.55
CA ARG A 155 -22.83 -17.70 23.67
C ARG A 155 -21.84 -18.01 24.80
N SER A 156 -20.92 -17.09 25.08
CA SER A 156 -20.12 -17.15 26.32
C SER A 156 -20.69 -16.14 27.31
N VAL A 157 -21.25 -16.62 28.42
CA VAL A 157 -21.69 -15.76 29.52
C VAL A 157 -20.52 -15.62 30.48
N GLY A 158 -19.86 -14.46 30.46
CA GLY A 158 -18.92 -14.06 31.51
C GLY A 158 -19.66 -13.29 32.60
N ALA A 159 -19.12 -13.30 33.82
CA ALA A 159 -19.76 -12.78 35.04
C ALA A 159 -20.21 -11.29 34.99
N ALA A 160 -19.86 -10.53 33.94
CA ALA A 160 -20.30 -9.16 33.73
C ALA A 160 -20.60 -8.80 32.26
N ASP A 161 -20.43 -9.72 31.29
CA ASP A 161 -20.58 -9.42 29.86
C ASP A 161 -21.26 -10.56 29.08
N HIS A 162 -22.30 -10.21 28.31
CA HIS A 162 -22.93 -11.10 27.35
C HIS A 162 -22.23 -11.00 25.99
N LYS A 163 -21.26 -11.89 25.73
CA LYS A 163 -20.61 -11.97 24.42
C LYS A 163 -21.32 -13.00 23.53
N GLN A 164 -21.87 -12.54 22.42
CA GLN A 164 -22.41 -13.40 21.36
C GLN A 164 -21.42 -13.39 20.17
N ILE A 165 -20.86 -14.55 19.86
CA ILE A 165 -20.01 -14.72 18.67
C ILE A 165 -20.86 -15.43 17.62
N LEU A 166 -21.01 -14.78 16.46
CA LEU A 166 -21.75 -15.31 15.32
C LEU A 166 -20.80 -15.50 14.15
N ARG A 167 -20.96 -16.62 13.44
CA ARG A 167 -20.14 -16.91 12.26
C ARG A 167 -20.62 -16.12 11.06
N ALA A 168 -19.70 -15.37 10.44
CA ALA A 168 -19.94 -14.72 9.16
C ALA A 168 -19.76 -15.73 8.02
N VAL A 169 -20.66 -15.69 7.04
CA VAL A 169 -20.68 -16.55 5.85
C VAL A 169 -20.93 -15.68 4.61
N TRP A 170 -20.25 -16.01 3.52
CA TRP A 170 -20.46 -15.41 2.21
C TRP A 170 -21.54 -16.21 1.48
N VAL A 171 -22.64 -15.55 1.11
CA VAL A 171 -23.78 -16.18 0.44
C VAL A 171 -23.93 -15.60 -0.95
N GLU A 172 -24.13 -16.46 -1.94
CA GLU A 172 -24.47 -16.08 -3.31
C GLU A 172 -25.93 -16.46 -3.62
N PRO A 173 -26.65 -15.66 -4.43
CA PRO A 173 -28.01 -15.98 -4.83
C PRO A 173 -28.03 -17.22 -5.73
N THR A 174 -28.96 -18.13 -5.45
CA THR A 174 -29.22 -19.30 -6.29
C THR A 174 -30.27 -18.96 -7.32
N LEU A 175 -29.81 -18.55 -8.51
CA LEU A 175 -30.72 -18.21 -9.60
C LEU A 175 -31.27 -19.50 -10.22
N LYS A 176 -32.59 -19.66 -10.17
CA LYS A 176 -33.28 -20.66 -10.97
C LYS A 176 -33.46 -20.09 -12.38
N GLY A 177 -33.02 -20.85 -13.38
CA GLY A 177 -33.18 -20.54 -14.80
C GLY A 177 -34.65 -20.47 -15.21
#